data_AF-A0A845X4K0-F1
#
_entry.id   AF-A0A845X4K0-F1
#
_cell.length_a   1.000
_cell.length_b   1.000
_cell.length_c   1.000
_cell.angle_alpha   90.00
_cell.angle_beta   90.00
_cell.angle_gamma   90.00
#
_symmetry.space_group_name_H-M   'P 1'
#
loop_
_entity.id
_entity.type
_entity.pdbx_description
1 polymer ?
#
loop_
_entity_poly.entity_id
_entity_poly.type
_entity_poly.pdbx_seq_one_letter_code
_entity_poly.pdbx_strand_id
1 'polypeptide(L)'
;MSLKEVAKETLDILKSGQFVTKSGKVIEFAAEQKQAEDGTRLYSPEINESLLENSPALNQENHCLVEVTEEKTQVAAYRLVNQEGCHDLVLLNFASARNPGGGFVNGAKAQEEDLARCSGLYPCQLKQPQYYEKNRSNQSLLYTEHLIYSPRVPWFRTHSRKLLDRYFLASVITAPAPNAGQVLCRNPDAGPEIERVLRRRAGYILAVAQENGHRSLLLGAWGCGVFCNNSSMVADAFGQWLESPRFRGCFERVVFGIYDSSKSQDTLKAFRSRFE
;
A
#
# COMPACT_ATOMS: atom_id res chain seq x y z
N MET A 1 -25.87 -2.96 -3.09
CA MET A 1 -25.13 -2.85 -1.82
C MET A 1 -24.41 -1.51 -1.70
N SER A 2 -24.68 -0.78 -0.62
CA SER A 2 -23.92 0.35 -0.12
C SER A 2 -22.50 -0.08 0.30
N LEU A 3 -21.57 0.87 0.45
CA LEU A 3 -20.21 0.55 0.90
C LEU A 3 -20.17 0.04 2.35
N LYS A 4 -21.13 0.44 3.20
CA LYS A 4 -21.28 -0.08 4.56
C LYS A 4 -21.72 -1.54 4.56
N GLU A 5 -22.66 -1.90 3.69
CA GLU A 5 -23.11 -3.29 3.52
C GLU A 5 -21.96 -4.17 3.01
N VAL A 6 -21.17 -3.68 2.05
CA VAL A 6 -19.97 -4.38 1.58
C VAL A 6 -18.95 -4.56 2.72
N ALA A 7 -18.73 -3.54 3.54
CA ALA A 7 -17.80 -3.65 4.67
C ALA A 7 -18.29 -4.70 5.68
N LYS A 8 -19.59 -4.75 5.98
CA LYS A 8 -20.19 -5.78 6.82
C LYS A 8 -20.02 -7.18 6.21
N GLU A 9 -20.35 -7.34 4.93
CA GLU A 9 -20.16 -8.59 4.18
C GLU A 9 -18.70 -9.06 4.21
N THR A 10 -17.76 -8.12 4.08
CA THR A 10 -16.32 -8.40 4.18
C THR A 10 -15.96 -8.92 5.57
N LEU A 11 -16.45 -8.29 6.64
CA LEU A 11 -16.21 -8.77 8.00
C LEU A 11 -16.80 -10.16 8.25
N ASP A 12 -17.98 -10.46 7.70
CA ASP A 12 -18.61 -11.78 7.78
C ASP A 12 -17.79 -12.85 7.02
N ILE A 13 -17.24 -12.49 5.85
CA ILE A 13 -16.32 -13.33 5.07
C ILE A 13 -15.04 -13.61 5.85
N LEU A 14 -14.44 -12.59 6.45
CA LEU A 14 -13.21 -12.73 7.24
C LEU A 14 -13.42 -13.55 8.50
N LYS A 15 -14.57 -13.38 9.16
CA LYS A 15 -14.95 -14.17 10.34
C LYS A 15 -15.17 -15.65 10.00
N SER A 16 -15.76 -15.94 8.85
CA SER A 16 -16.01 -17.32 8.42
C SER A 16 -14.80 -17.98 7.73
N GLY A 17 -13.85 -17.18 7.22
CA GLY A 17 -12.69 -17.67 6.48
C GLY A 17 -13.05 -18.26 5.11
N GLN A 18 -14.23 -17.95 4.58
CA GLN A 18 -14.74 -18.45 3.31
C GLN A 18 -15.71 -17.47 2.65
N PHE A 19 -15.94 -17.64 1.34
CA PHE A 19 -17.00 -16.95 0.61
C PHE A 19 -17.61 -17.85 -0.45
N VAL A 20 -18.83 -17.52 -0.88
CA VAL A 20 -19.55 -18.26 -1.94
C VAL A 20 -19.48 -17.46 -3.24
N THR A 21 -19.00 -18.10 -4.29
CA THR A 21 -18.94 -17.51 -5.64
C THR A 21 -20.33 -17.36 -6.25
N LYS A 22 -20.43 -16.65 -7.37
CA LYS A 22 -21.71 -16.57 -8.12
C LYS A 22 -22.23 -17.92 -8.60
N SER A 23 -21.33 -18.89 -8.79
CA SER A 23 -21.68 -20.26 -9.20
C SER A 23 -22.20 -21.14 -8.05
N GLY A 24 -22.22 -20.63 -6.81
CA GLY A 24 -22.57 -21.40 -5.62
C GLY A 24 -21.40 -22.20 -5.01
N LYS A 25 -20.22 -22.17 -5.64
CA LYS A 25 -19.01 -22.81 -5.09
C LYS A 25 -18.53 -22.07 -3.84
N VAL A 26 -18.23 -22.83 -2.78
CA VAL A 26 -17.56 -22.34 -1.56
C VAL A 26 -16.06 -22.26 -1.80
N ILE A 27 -15.46 -21.14 -1.41
CA ILE A 27 -14.02 -20.89 -1.48
C ILE A 27 -13.52 -20.60 -0.07
N GLU A 28 -12.64 -21.45 0.44
CA GLU A 28 -12.03 -21.34 1.77
C GLU A 28 -10.64 -20.70 1.65
N PHE A 29 -10.31 -19.81 2.59
CA PHE A 29 -9.01 -19.12 2.67
C PHE A 29 -8.56 -18.89 4.12
N ALA A 30 -9.20 -19.58 5.08
CA ALA A 30 -8.97 -19.38 6.52
C ALA A 30 -7.51 -19.64 6.94
N ALA A 31 -6.87 -20.63 6.33
CA ALA A 31 -5.47 -20.97 6.62
C ALA A 31 -4.53 -19.85 6.15
N GLU A 32 -4.74 -19.32 4.95
CA GLU A 32 -3.98 -18.21 4.39
C GLU A 32 -4.22 -16.92 5.19
N GLN A 33 -5.46 -16.65 5.59
CA GLN A 33 -5.80 -15.52 6.45
C GLN A 33 -5.05 -15.57 7.78
N LYS A 34 -5.05 -16.75 8.43
CA LYS A 34 -4.33 -16.95 9.70
C LYS A 34 -2.82 -16.76 9.52
N GLN A 35 -2.23 -17.29 8.45
CA GLN A 35 -0.80 -17.11 8.17
C GLN A 35 -0.44 -15.63 7.93
N ALA A 36 -1.28 -14.89 7.21
CA ALA A 36 -1.09 -13.46 6.99
C ALA A 36 -1.13 -12.67 8.31
N GLU A 37 -2.09 -12.99 9.17
CA GLU A 37 -2.22 -12.40 10.50
C GLU A 37 -1.02 -12.71 11.41
N ASP A 38 -0.65 -13.99 11.53
CA ASP A 38 0.45 -14.44 12.39
C ASP A 38 1.82 -13.95 11.87
N GLY A 39 1.94 -13.78 10.55
CA GLY A 39 3.14 -13.24 9.90
C GLY A 39 3.21 -11.72 9.83
N THR A 40 2.16 -11.00 10.23
CA THR A 40 2.14 -9.53 10.18
C THR A 40 3.09 -8.94 11.22
N ARG A 41 3.92 -7.97 10.81
CA ARG A 41 4.97 -7.37 11.64
C ARG A 41 4.91 -5.84 11.62
N LEU A 42 5.26 -5.25 12.75
CA LEU A 42 5.54 -3.82 12.87
C LEU A 42 7.01 -3.56 12.59
N TYR A 43 7.29 -2.58 11.73
CA TYR A 43 8.62 -2.02 11.54
C TYR A 43 8.67 -0.63 12.18
N SER A 44 9.50 -0.48 13.21
CA SER A 44 9.71 0.79 13.91
C SER A 44 10.67 1.70 13.14
N PRO A 45 10.70 3.02 13.41
CA PRO A 45 11.64 3.95 12.77
C PRO A 45 13.10 3.49 12.84
N GLU A 46 13.52 2.92 13.97
CA GLU A 46 14.90 2.46 14.20
C GLU A 46 15.22 1.22 13.34
N ILE A 47 14.26 0.29 13.21
CA ILE A 47 14.41 -0.86 12.30
C ILE A 47 14.50 -0.37 10.86
N ASN A 48 13.62 0.54 10.46
CA ASN A 48 13.58 1.06 9.10
C ASN A 48 14.86 1.78 8.70
N GLU A 49 15.41 2.60 9.60
CA GLU A 49 16.69 3.27 9.41
C GLU A 49 17.82 2.26 9.26
N SER A 50 17.90 1.27 10.16
CA SER A 50 18.89 0.20 10.06
C SER A 50 18.79 -0.58 8.75
N LEU A 51 17.58 -0.92 8.28
CA LEU A 51 17.40 -1.60 6.99
C LEU A 51 17.85 -0.73 5.82
N LEU A 52 17.56 0.57 5.85
CA LEU A 52 17.95 1.50 4.80
C LEU A 52 19.47 1.70 4.74
N GLU A 53 20.16 1.72 5.88
CA GLU A 53 21.61 1.91 5.95
C GLU A 53 22.41 0.62 5.70
N ASN A 54 21.96 -0.51 6.24
CA ASN A 54 22.78 -1.72 6.34
C ASN A 54 22.50 -2.79 5.28
N SER A 55 21.43 -2.68 4.48
CA SER A 55 21.20 -3.71 3.47
C SER A 55 22.15 -3.54 2.29
N PRO A 56 22.86 -4.60 1.87
CA PRO A 56 23.79 -4.52 0.76
C PRO A 56 23.04 -4.21 -0.53
N ALA A 57 23.63 -3.35 -1.36
CA ALA A 57 23.23 -3.24 -2.76
C ALA A 57 23.45 -4.59 -3.43
N LEU A 58 22.50 -5.03 -4.25
CA LEU A 58 22.71 -6.23 -5.06
C LEU A 58 23.57 -5.84 -6.26
N ASN A 59 24.77 -6.41 -6.36
CA ASN A 59 25.63 -6.30 -7.55
C ASN A 59 25.07 -7.16 -8.70
N GLN A 60 23.84 -6.88 -9.12
CA GLN A 60 23.21 -7.48 -10.28
C GLN A 60 22.96 -6.40 -11.34
N GLU A 61 23.37 -6.68 -12.58
CA GLU A 61 23.02 -5.88 -13.77
C GLU A 61 21.58 -6.17 -14.23
N ASN A 62 20.63 -6.25 -13.29
CA ASN A 62 19.22 -6.40 -13.63
C ASN A 62 18.57 -5.02 -13.71
N HIS A 63 18.01 -4.72 -14.89
CA HIS A 63 17.20 -3.53 -15.09
C HIS A 63 15.83 -3.72 -14.42
N CYS A 64 15.47 -2.83 -13.50
CA CYS A 64 14.14 -2.77 -12.93
C CYS A 64 13.17 -2.23 -14.00
N LEU A 65 12.15 -3.00 -14.37
CA LEU A 65 11.06 -2.54 -15.23
C LEU A 65 10.15 -1.62 -14.41
N VAL A 66 10.01 -0.36 -14.83
CA VAL A 66 9.08 0.60 -14.22
C VAL A 66 7.93 0.87 -15.17
N GLU A 67 6.70 0.77 -14.68
CA GLU A 67 5.48 0.98 -15.46
C GLU A 67 4.51 1.90 -14.73
N VAL A 68 3.81 2.77 -15.47
CA VAL A 68 2.69 3.56 -14.94
C VAL A 68 1.40 3.08 -15.60
N THR A 69 0.41 2.67 -14.80
CA THR A 69 -0.88 2.18 -15.30
C THR A 69 -2.05 2.98 -14.76
N GLU A 70 -3.17 3.00 -15.48
CA GLU A 70 -4.40 3.68 -15.07
C GLU A 70 -5.32 2.79 -14.21
N GLU A 71 -4.72 1.86 -13.46
CA GLU A 71 -5.44 0.86 -12.71
C GLU A 71 -5.60 1.24 -11.24
N LYS A 72 -6.70 0.78 -10.64
CA LYS A 72 -6.79 0.73 -9.17
C LYS A 72 -5.84 -0.34 -8.65
N THR A 73 -5.31 -0.14 -7.44
CA THR A 73 -4.35 -1.06 -6.80
C THR A 73 -4.80 -2.52 -6.85
N GLN A 74 -6.02 -2.84 -6.42
CA GLN A 74 -6.52 -4.21 -6.40
C GLN A 74 -6.77 -4.81 -7.80
N VAL A 75 -6.97 -3.97 -8.83
CA VAL A 75 -7.12 -4.41 -10.23
C VAL A 75 -5.74 -4.77 -10.79
N ALA A 76 -4.75 -3.89 -10.61
CA ALA A 76 -3.36 -4.16 -10.98
C ALA A 76 -2.82 -5.39 -10.24
N ALA A 77 -3.09 -5.51 -8.94
CA ALA A 77 -2.66 -6.67 -8.15
C ALA A 77 -3.24 -7.98 -8.69
N TYR A 78 -4.52 -7.99 -9.06
CA TYR A 78 -5.14 -9.17 -9.69
C TYR A 78 -4.49 -9.49 -11.04
N ARG A 79 -4.30 -8.51 -11.94
CA ARG A 79 -3.60 -8.73 -13.22
C ARG A 79 -2.21 -9.33 -12.99
N LEU A 80 -1.40 -8.67 -12.17
CA LEU A 80 -0.02 -9.07 -11.89
C LEU A 80 0.06 -10.50 -11.33
N VAL A 81 -0.74 -10.82 -10.31
CA VAL A 81 -0.69 -12.14 -9.66
C VAL A 81 -1.33 -13.23 -10.54
N ASN A 82 -2.51 -12.97 -11.10
CA ASN A 82 -3.34 -14.02 -11.70
C ASN A 82 -3.19 -14.18 -13.21
N GLN A 83 -2.72 -13.14 -13.92
CA GLN A 83 -2.53 -13.17 -15.37
C GLN A 83 -1.04 -13.24 -15.72
N GLU A 84 -0.17 -12.65 -14.89
CA GLU A 84 1.26 -12.54 -15.17
C GLU A 84 2.14 -13.37 -14.22
N GLY A 85 1.56 -14.07 -13.24
CA GLY A 85 2.30 -15.01 -12.38
C GLY A 85 3.21 -14.36 -11.33
N CYS A 86 2.97 -13.09 -10.99
CA CYS A 86 3.76 -12.30 -10.05
C CYS A 86 3.46 -12.71 -8.59
N HIS A 87 3.98 -13.85 -8.14
CA HIS A 87 3.65 -14.42 -6.83
C HIS A 87 4.36 -13.74 -5.63
N ASP A 88 5.41 -12.97 -5.89
CA ASP A 88 6.16 -12.19 -4.90
C ASP A 88 5.67 -10.73 -4.80
N LEU A 89 4.45 -10.42 -5.27
CA LEU A 89 3.95 -9.05 -5.26
C LEU A 89 3.75 -8.50 -3.84
N VAL A 90 4.28 -7.30 -3.59
CA VAL A 90 3.88 -6.45 -2.46
C VAL A 90 3.30 -5.14 -2.94
N LEU A 91 2.18 -4.73 -2.36
CA LEU A 91 1.51 -3.47 -2.69
C LEU A 91 1.53 -2.49 -1.51
N LEU A 92 1.52 -1.20 -1.84
CA LEU A 92 1.46 -0.13 -0.85
C LEU A 92 0.01 0.23 -0.52
N ASN A 93 -0.39 0.08 0.75
CA ASN A 93 -1.61 0.66 1.29
C ASN A 93 -1.39 2.13 1.66
N PHE A 94 -2.23 3.03 1.15
CA PHE A 94 -2.16 4.47 1.41
C PHE A 94 -2.83 4.80 2.74
N ALA A 95 -2.14 4.42 3.80
CA ALA A 95 -2.77 4.17 5.09
C ALA A 95 -3.17 5.42 5.85
N SER A 96 -4.27 5.29 6.59
CA SER A 96 -4.54 6.10 7.76
C SER A 96 -3.46 5.85 8.81
N ALA A 97 -2.96 6.94 9.38
CA ALA A 97 -2.08 6.84 10.54
C ALA A 97 -2.82 6.43 11.82
N ARG A 98 -4.15 6.58 11.87
CA ARG A 98 -4.92 6.56 13.14
C ARG A 98 -5.94 5.45 13.25
N ASN A 99 -6.44 4.92 12.13
CA ASN A 99 -7.52 3.94 12.14
C ASN A 99 -7.20 2.78 11.17
N PRO A 100 -7.22 1.51 11.63
CA PRO A 100 -7.05 0.37 10.74
C PRO A 100 -8.19 0.32 9.72
N GLY A 101 -7.83 0.14 8.45
CA GLY A 101 -8.76 0.17 7.31
C GLY A 101 -9.40 1.55 7.08
N GLY A 102 -8.84 2.62 7.66
CA GLY A 102 -9.38 3.97 7.54
C GLY A 102 -10.83 4.06 8.01
N GLY A 103 -11.71 4.59 7.15
CA GLY A 103 -13.14 4.71 7.41
C GLY A 103 -14.01 3.62 6.77
N PHE A 104 -13.47 2.45 6.39
CA PHE A 104 -14.17 1.52 5.49
C PHE A 104 -15.51 1.01 6.05
N VAL A 105 -15.59 0.75 7.36
CA VAL A 105 -16.82 0.34 8.07
C VAL A 105 -17.92 1.40 7.95
N ASN A 106 -17.53 2.67 7.92
CA ASN A 106 -18.44 3.80 7.78
C ASN A 106 -18.77 4.12 6.31
N GLY A 107 -18.25 3.34 5.36
CA GLY A 107 -18.48 3.53 3.93
C GLY A 107 -17.65 4.64 3.30
N ALA A 108 -16.55 5.05 3.94
CA ALA A 108 -15.61 6.00 3.35
C ALA A 108 -14.98 5.42 2.06
N LYS A 109 -14.53 6.33 1.19
CA LYS A 109 -13.99 6.00 -0.13
C LYS A 109 -12.64 6.65 -0.34
N ALA A 110 -11.57 5.90 -0.06
CA ALA A 110 -10.24 6.12 -0.61
C ALA A 110 -9.62 4.74 -0.92
N GLN A 111 -8.32 4.75 -1.26
CA GLN A 111 -7.61 3.53 -1.62
C GLN A 111 -7.60 2.51 -0.47
N GLU A 112 -7.24 2.92 0.76
CA GLU A 112 -7.19 2.03 1.91
C GLU A 112 -8.54 1.35 2.17
N GLU A 113 -9.64 2.10 2.13
CA GLU A 113 -10.96 1.51 2.35
C GLU A 113 -11.37 0.55 1.23
N ASP A 114 -10.95 0.80 -0.01
CA ASP A 114 -11.13 -0.15 -1.10
C ASP A 114 -10.32 -1.43 -0.84
N LEU A 115 -9.06 -1.35 -0.39
CA LEU A 115 -8.25 -2.53 -0.05
C LEU A 115 -8.87 -3.32 1.10
N ALA A 116 -9.32 -2.64 2.16
CA ALA A 116 -9.96 -3.27 3.31
C ALA A 116 -11.24 -4.01 2.93
N ARG A 117 -12.05 -3.46 2.00
CA ARG A 117 -13.26 -4.14 1.47
C ARG A 117 -12.98 -5.29 0.50
N CYS A 118 -11.76 -5.39 -0.03
CA CYS A 118 -11.43 -6.36 -1.07
C CYS A 118 -10.58 -7.54 -0.57
N SER A 119 -10.11 -7.50 0.69
CA SER A 119 -9.06 -8.39 1.17
C SER A 119 -9.13 -8.72 2.67
N GLY A 120 -8.21 -9.58 3.10
CA GLY A 120 -7.86 -9.93 4.47
C GLY A 120 -6.99 -8.93 5.23
N LEU A 121 -6.81 -7.72 4.70
CA LEU A 121 -5.86 -6.74 5.25
C LEU A 121 -6.27 -6.23 6.64
N TYR A 122 -7.58 -6.06 6.87
CA TYR A 122 -8.07 -5.42 8.10
C TYR A 122 -7.68 -6.19 9.38
N PRO A 123 -7.89 -7.52 9.48
CA PRO A 123 -7.40 -8.31 10.62
C PRO A 123 -5.89 -8.24 10.81
N CYS A 124 -5.10 -8.21 9.72
CA CYS A 124 -3.64 -8.05 9.78
C CYS A 124 -3.27 -6.73 10.48
N GLN A 125 -3.89 -5.62 10.05
CA GLN A 125 -3.69 -4.31 10.65
C GLN A 125 -4.06 -4.28 12.15
N LEU A 126 -5.10 -5.00 12.57
CA LEU A 126 -5.50 -5.10 13.98
C LEU A 126 -4.46 -5.80 14.87
N LYS A 127 -3.58 -6.65 14.31
CA LYS A 127 -2.48 -7.28 15.06
C LYS A 127 -1.39 -6.30 15.48
N GLN A 128 -1.37 -5.10 14.90
CA GLN A 128 -0.31 -4.11 15.13
C GLN A 128 -0.86 -2.81 15.74
N PRO A 129 -1.48 -2.84 16.95
CA PRO A 129 -2.08 -1.66 17.57
C PRO A 129 -1.06 -0.54 17.84
N GLN A 130 0.19 -0.90 18.13
CA GLN A 130 1.27 0.04 18.42
C GLN A 130 1.51 1.05 17.29
N TYR A 131 1.36 0.67 16.02
CA TYR A 131 1.42 1.60 14.88
C TYR A 131 0.43 2.76 15.06
N TYR A 132 -0.82 2.44 15.42
CA TYR A 132 -1.88 3.44 15.56
C TYR A 132 -1.73 4.23 16.86
N GLU A 133 -1.32 3.59 17.96
CA GLU A 133 -1.06 4.26 19.24
C GLU A 133 0.03 5.31 19.12
N LYS A 134 1.18 4.97 18.50
CA LYS A 134 2.29 5.91 18.30
C LYS A 134 1.91 7.08 17.39
N ASN A 135 1.10 6.84 16.37
CA ASN A 135 0.62 7.90 15.49
C ASN A 135 -0.51 8.75 16.13
N ARG A 136 -1.30 8.20 17.05
CA ARG A 136 -2.30 8.95 17.81
C ARG A 136 -1.67 9.82 18.89
N SER A 137 -0.57 9.37 19.50
CA SER A 137 0.16 10.17 20.48
C SER A 137 1.08 11.22 19.85
N ASN A 138 1.45 11.06 18.56
CA ASN A 138 2.19 12.08 17.82
C ASN A 138 1.28 13.26 17.43
N GLN A 139 1.65 14.46 17.87
CA GLN A 139 0.94 15.70 17.52
C GLN A 139 1.23 16.16 16.09
N SER A 140 2.37 15.75 15.52
CA SER A 140 2.75 16.11 14.15
C SER A 140 1.87 15.41 13.13
N LEU A 141 1.39 16.18 12.16
CA LEU A 141 0.62 15.71 11.01
C LEU A 141 1.49 15.13 9.90
N LEU A 142 2.82 15.14 10.09
CA LEU A 142 3.76 14.36 9.28
C LEU A 142 3.71 12.87 9.63
N TYR A 143 3.10 12.53 10.77
CA TYR A 143 3.02 11.19 11.35
C TYR A 143 4.39 10.58 11.65
N THR A 144 4.39 9.40 12.25
CA THR A 144 5.62 8.65 12.56
C THR A 144 6.08 7.84 11.35
N GLU A 145 7.29 7.30 11.43
CA GLU A 145 7.89 6.42 10.43
C GLU A 145 7.67 4.93 10.76
N HIS A 146 6.58 4.58 11.46
CA HIS A 146 6.19 3.18 11.64
C HIS A 146 5.53 2.65 10.36
N LEU A 147 5.81 1.39 10.02
CA LEU A 147 5.18 0.66 8.91
C LEU A 147 4.64 -0.67 9.42
N ILE A 148 3.58 -1.17 8.80
CA ILE A 148 3.11 -2.54 9.01
C ILE A 148 3.36 -3.33 7.73
N TYR A 149 4.00 -4.48 7.84
CA TYR A 149 4.11 -5.46 6.77
C TYR A 149 3.15 -6.62 7.03
N SER A 150 2.30 -6.94 6.06
CA SER A 150 1.32 -8.03 6.11
C SER A 150 1.59 -9.01 4.97
N PRO A 151 2.16 -10.19 5.24
CA PRO A 151 2.54 -11.14 4.20
C PRO A 151 1.33 -11.84 3.58
N ARG A 152 1.35 -12.07 2.27
CA ARG A 152 0.44 -12.99 1.56
C ARG A 152 -1.04 -12.86 1.96
N VAL A 153 -1.55 -11.63 2.02
CA VAL A 153 -2.95 -11.34 2.38
C VAL A 153 -3.88 -11.93 1.31
N PRO A 154 -5.00 -12.59 1.67
CA PRO A 154 -6.00 -13.07 0.71
C PRO A 154 -6.87 -11.94 0.15
N TRP A 155 -7.05 -11.92 -1.17
CA TRP A 155 -7.85 -10.96 -1.91
C TRP A 155 -8.99 -11.67 -2.64
N PHE A 156 -10.22 -11.28 -2.33
CA PHE A 156 -11.44 -11.92 -2.85
C PHE A 156 -12.29 -10.97 -3.70
N ARG A 157 -11.86 -9.72 -3.90
CA ARG A 157 -12.48 -8.75 -4.82
C ARG A 157 -11.42 -7.92 -5.56
N THR A 158 -11.74 -7.49 -6.78
CA THR A 158 -11.05 -6.37 -7.47
C THR A 158 -11.88 -5.09 -7.45
N HIS A 159 -13.16 -5.21 -7.12
CA HIS A 159 -14.11 -4.12 -6.99
C HIS A 159 -14.96 -4.41 -5.78
N SER A 160 -15.15 -3.45 -4.88
CA SER A 160 -15.75 -3.70 -3.55
C SER A 160 -17.09 -4.46 -3.62
N ARG A 161 -17.87 -4.34 -4.70
CA ARG A 161 -19.19 -4.97 -4.82
C ARG A 161 -19.21 -6.35 -5.49
N LYS A 162 -18.08 -6.89 -5.96
CA LYS A 162 -18.05 -8.13 -6.74
C LYS A 162 -16.99 -9.09 -6.19
N LEU A 163 -17.45 -10.21 -5.65
CA LEU A 163 -16.60 -11.36 -5.34
C LEU A 163 -16.03 -11.96 -6.62
N LEU A 164 -14.79 -12.41 -6.52
CA LEU A 164 -14.10 -13.20 -7.54
C LEU A 164 -14.55 -14.68 -7.44
N ASP A 165 -14.25 -15.47 -8.47
CA ASP A 165 -14.48 -16.93 -8.44
C ASP A 165 -13.31 -17.71 -7.80
N ARG A 166 -12.24 -16.99 -7.44
CA ARG A 166 -11.06 -17.47 -6.69
C ARG A 166 -10.46 -16.31 -5.91
N TYR A 167 -9.78 -16.59 -4.80
CA TYR A 167 -8.92 -15.58 -4.17
C TYR A 167 -7.53 -15.57 -4.81
N PHE A 168 -6.76 -14.53 -4.54
CA PHE A 168 -5.32 -14.49 -4.80
C PHE A 168 -4.58 -13.94 -3.57
N LEU A 169 -3.27 -14.12 -3.54
CA LEU A 169 -2.43 -13.69 -2.42
C LEU A 169 -1.48 -12.60 -2.89
N ALA A 170 -1.38 -11.52 -2.11
CA ALA A 170 -0.38 -10.48 -2.29
C ALA A 170 -0.02 -9.86 -0.93
N SER A 171 1.24 -9.54 -0.72
CA SER A 171 1.68 -8.88 0.51
C SER A 171 1.33 -7.40 0.50
N VAL A 172 1.25 -6.78 1.67
CA VAL A 172 0.90 -5.36 1.82
C VAL A 172 1.89 -4.67 2.76
N ILE A 173 2.39 -3.51 2.34
CA ILE A 173 3.04 -2.54 3.23
C ILE A 173 2.03 -1.43 3.52
N THR A 174 1.72 -1.21 4.79
CA THR A 174 0.86 -0.13 5.28
C THR A 174 1.75 0.98 5.83
N ALA A 175 1.71 2.14 5.18
CA ALA A 175 2.49 3.31 5.59
C ALA A 175 1.67 4.60 5.39
N PRO A 176 1.66 5.53 6.36
CA PRO A 176 0.92 6.77 6.23
C PRO A 176 1.77 7.81 5.50
N ALA A 177 1.24 8.44 4.46
CA ALA A 177 1.85 9.65 3.91
C ALA A 177 1.63 10.82 4.90
N PRO A 178 2.50 11.85 4.93
CA PRO A 178 2.22 13.06 5.69
C PRO A 178 0.92 13.71 5.22
N ASN A 179 0.15 14.29 6.13
CA ASN A 179 -1.07 15.04 5.79
C ASN A 179 -0.70 16.46 5.35
N ALA A 180 -0.13 16.58 4.14
CA ALA A 180 0.40 17.81 3.58
C ALA A 180 -0.62 18.95 3.60
N GLY A 181 -1.88 18.68 3.25
CA GLY A 181 -2.94 19.69 3.26
C GLY A 181 -3.13 20.36 4.63
N GLN A 182 -3.14 19.56 5.70
CA GLN A 182 -3.26 20.08 7.07
C GLN A 182 -1.94 20.67 7.61
N VAL A 183 -0.79 20.14 7.20
CA VAL A 183 0.52 20.69 7.54
C VAL A 183 0.70 22.08 6.94
N LEU A 184 0.46 22.25 5.64
CA LEU A 184 0.59 23.52 4.93
C LEU A 184 -0.43 24.57 5.39
N CYS A 185 -1.62 24.13 5.80
CA CYS A 185 -2.60 25.03 6.41
C CYS A 185 -2.08 25.65 7.73
N ARG A 186 -1.27 24.91 8.51
CA ARG A 186 -0.68 25.41 9.77
C ARG A 186 0.64 26.14 9.55
N ASN A 187 1.42 25.70 8.58
CA ASN A 187 2.70 26.27 8.21
C ASN A 187 2.88 26.23 6.69
N PRO A 188 2.57 27.31 5.96
CA PRO A 188 2.69 27.37 4.51
C PRO A 188 4.10 27.08 3.98
N ASP A 189 5.14 27.32 4.78
CA ASP A 189 6.54 27.11 4.40
C ASP A 189 7.04 25.68 4.67
N ALA A 190 6.16 24.77 5.11
CA ALA A 190 6.52 23.38 5.45
C ALA A 190 6.77 22.47 4.22
N GLY A 191 6.72 23.00 3.00
CA GLY A 191 6.94 22.25 1.76
C GLY A 191 8.22 21.40 1.77
N PRO A 192 9.40 21.98 2.08
CA PRO A 192 10.65 21.23 2.15
C PRO A 192 10.65 20.11 3.22
N GLU A 193 9.96 20.32 4.34
CA GLU A 193 9.85 19.30 5.38
C GLU A 193 8.98 18.12 4.93
N ILE A 194 7.87 18.40 4.25
CA ILE A 194 6.99 17.38 3.66
C ILE A 194 7.77 16.55 2.63
N GLU A 195 8.51 17.20 1.73
CA GLU A 195 9.34 16.54 0.72
C GLU A 195 10.38 15.61 1.38
N ARG A 196 11.10 16.12 2.40
CA ARG A 196 12.07 15.33 3.16
C ARG A 196 11.43 14.09 3.80
N VAL A 197 10.25 14.23 4.40
CA VAL A 197 9.51 13.13 5.03
C VAL A 197 9.03 12.11 4.00
N LEU A 198 8.47 12.57 2.88
CA LEU A 198 8.05 11.72 1.77
C LEU A 198 9.22 10.89 1.26
N ARG A 199 10.35 11.54 0.95
CA ARG A 199 11.56 10.86 0.47
C ARG A 199 12.07 9.84 1.47
N ARG A 200 12.26 10.21 2.74
CA ARG A 200 12.78 9.28 3.76
C ARG A 200 11.88 8.06 3.93
N ARG A 201 10.58 8.28 4.04
CA ARG A 201 9.61 7.20 4.27
C ARG A 201 9.38 6.34 3.02
N ALA A 202 9.51 6.89 1.81
CA ALA A 202 9.56 6.10 0.57
C ALA A 202 10.75 5.11 0.58
N GLY A 203 11.92 5.56 1.04
CA GLY A 203 13.08 4.68 1.23
C GLY A 203 12.79 3.53 2.21
N TYR A 204 12.12 3.81 3.31
CA TYR A 204 11.70 2.77 4.27
C TYR A 204 10.71 1.77 3.70
N ILE A 205 9.74 2.22 2.88
CA ILE A 205 8.81 1.31 2.19
C ILE A 205 9.60 0.34 1.30
N LEU A 206 10.56 0.84 0.52
CA LEU A 206 11.40 0.01 -0.35
C LEU A 206 12.32 -0.92 0.45
N ALA A 207 12.91 -0.44 1.55
CA ALA A 207 13.75 -1.26 2.42
C ALA A 207 12.96 -2.42 3.05
N VAL A 208 11.74 -2.16 3.53
CA VAL A 208 10.84 -3.20 4.06
C VAL A 208 10.44 -4.20 2.97
N ALA A 209 10.21 -3.74 1.73
CA ALA A 209 9.91 -4.63 0.61
C ALA A 209 11.08 -5.58 0.32
N GLN A 210 12.30 -5.04 0.22
CA GLN A 210 13.52 -5.83 0.00
C GLN A 210 13.76 -6.83 1.13
N GLU A 211 13.67 -6.39 2.39
CA GLU A 211 13.87 -7.23 3.58
C GLU A 211 12.94 -8.45 3.59
N ASN A 212 11.72 -8.28 3.08
CA ASN A 212 10.74 -9.36 3.00
C ASN A 212 10.81 -10.15 1.67
N GLY A 213 11.87 -9.97 0.89
CA GLY A 213 12.16 -10.76 -0.31
C GLY A 213 11.32 -10.41 -1.53
N HIS A 214 10.68 -9.23 -1.56
CA HIS A 214 9.88 -8.79 -2.68
C HIS A 214 10.74 -8.13 -3.76
N ARG A 215 10.57 -8.58 -5.00
CA ARG A 215 11.22 -8.00 -6.19
C ARG A 215 10.21 -7.32 -7.10
N SER A 216 8.92 -7.59 -6.90
CA SER A 216 7.80 -6.96 -7.61
C SER A 216 6.98 -6.05 -6.69
N LEU A 217 6.92 -4.76 -7.02
CA LEU A 217 6.22 -3.75 -6.23
C LEU A 217 5.02 -3.19 -6.99
N LEU A 218 3.92 -2.99 -6.27
CA LEU A 218 2.78 -2.18 -6.73
C LEU A 218 2.63 -0.94 -5.84
N LEU A 219 3.06 0.19 -6.37
CA LEU A 219 3.03 1.51 -5.74
C LEU A 219 1.92 2.37 -6.37
N GLY A 220 1.92 3.66 -6.07
CA GLY A 220 1.03 4.63 -6.72
C GLY A 220 1.07 6.00 -6.05
N ALA A 221 0.00 6.76 -6.22
CA ALA A 221 -0.15 8.14 -5.75
C ALA A 221 -0.34 8.27 -4.23
N TRP A 222 0.65 7.78 -3.47
CA TRP A 222 0.64 7.71 -2.02
C TRP A 222 0.46 9.10 -1.39
N GLY A 223 -0.66 9.30 -0.67
CA GLY A 223 -0.97 10.57 -0.02
C GLY A 223 -1.43 11.72 -0.94
N CYS A 224 -1.58 11.50 -2.25
CA CYS A 224 -1.98 12.55 -3.19
C CYS A 224 -3.50 12.86 -3.18
N GLY A 225 -4.30 12.01 -2.53
CA GLY A 225 -5.75 12.20 -2.35
C GLY A 225 -6.07 13.12 -1.17
N VAL A 226 -6.77 12.60 -0.16
CA VAL A 226 -7.23 13.36 1.03
C VAL A 226 -6.09 14.08 1.77
N PHE A 227 -4.86 13.57 1.68
CA PHE A 227 -3.68 14.17 2.34
C PHE A 227 -3.02 15.28 1.50
N CYS A 228 -3.46 15.49 0.25
CA CYS A 228 -3.05 16.59 -0.61
C CYS A 228 -1.53 16.72 -0.83
N ASN A 229 -0.79 15.61 -0.84
CA ASN A 229 0.61 15.64 -1.25
C ASN A 229 0.70 15.97 -2.75
N ASN A 230 1.72 16.73 -3.14
CA ASN A 230 2.00 17.00 -4.54
C ASN A 230 2.42 15.70 -5.25
N SER A 231 1.76 15.36 -6.35
CA SER A 231 2.00 14.11 -7.08
C SER A 231 3.41 14.01 -7.67
N SER A 232 3.98 15.11 -8.15
CA SER A 232 5.37 15.14 -8.64
C SER A 232 6.38 14.89 -7.51
N MET A 233 6.16 15.47 -6.31
CA MET A 233 7.01 15.18 -5.14
C MET A 233 6.94 13.71 -4.73
N VAL A 234 5.75 13.10 -4.75
CA VAL A 234 5.59 11.68 -4.39
C VAL A 234 6.22 10.76 -5.44
N ALA A 235 6.00 11.05 -6.73
CA ALA A 235 6.62 10.30 -7.82
C ALA A 235 8.16 10.38 -7.73
N ASP A 236 8.70 11.58 -7.54
CA ASP A 236 10.14 11.78 -7.46
C ASP A 236 10.75 11.20 -6.18
N ALA A 237 10.04 11.22 -5.04
CA ALA A 237 10.47 10.56 -3.81
C ALA A 237 10.74 9.05 -4.02
N PHE A 238 9.90 8.35 -4.78
CA PHE A 238 10.16 6.96 -5.15
C PHE A 238 11.24 6.85 -6.24
N GLY A 239 11.19 7.70 -7.27
CA GLY A 239 12.13 7.67 -8.38
C GLY A 239 13.58 7.84 -7.94
N GLN A 240 13.86 8.81 -7.07
CA GLN A 240 15.19 9.04 -6.51
C GLN A 240 15.74 7.81 -5.77
N TRP A 241 14.91 7.03 -5.08
CA TRP A 241 15.36 5.81 -4.42
C TRP A 241 15.55 4.65 -5.39
N LEU A 242 14.63 4.46 -6.34
CA LEU A 242 14.75 3.41 -7.36
C LEU A 242 16.00 3.60 -8.24
N GLU A 243 16.40 4.84 -8.48
CA GLU A 243 17.62 5.21 -9.22
C GLU A 243 18.88 5.19 -8.34
N SER A 244 18.71 5.24 -7.02
CA SER A 244 19.84 5.27 -6.09
C SER A 244 20.64 3.96 -6.15
N PRO A 245 21.96 4.01 -5.93
CA PRO A 245 22.78 2.80 -5.80
C PRO A 245 22.28 1.83 -4.73
N ARG A 246 21.56 2.32 -3.71
CA ARG A 246 21.03 1.54 -2.59
C ARG A 246 20.04 0.46 -3.03
N PHE A 247 19.21 0.73 -4.03
CA PHE A 247 18.19 -0.22 -4.51
C PHE A 247 18.49 -0.80 -5.90
N ARG A 248 19.71 -0.56 -6.43
CA ARG A 248 20.14 -1.14 -7.69
C ARG A 248 20.07 -2.67 -7.61
N GLY A 249 19.41 -3.29 -8.60
CA GLY A 249 19.22 -4.73 -8.69
C GLY A 249 18.27 -5.34 -7.65
N CYS A 250 17.70 -4.55 -6.73
CA CYS A 250 16.79 -5.06 -5.69
C CYS A 250 15.42 -5.47 -6.24
N PHE A 251 14.90 -4.71 -7.20
CA PHE A 251 13.58 -4.93 -7.77
C PHE A 251 13.68 -5.31 -9.24
N GLU A 252 12.86 -6.27 -9.67
CA GLU A 252 12.69 -6.61 -11.09
C GLU A 252 11.60 -5.76 -11.73
N ARG A 253 10.57 -5.41 -10.95
CA ARG A 253 9.40 -4.73 -11.48
C ARG A 253 8.78 -3.81 -10.45
N VAL A 254 8.47 -2.58 -10.88
CA VAL A 254 7.73 -1.59 -10.11
C VAL A 254 6.60 -1.05 -10.96
N VAL A 255 5.38 -1.29 -10.53
CA VAL A 255 4.18 -0.76 -11.17
C VAL A 255 3.59 0.35 -10.32
N PHE A 256 3.36 1.51 -10.90
CA PHE A 256 2.61 2.60 -10.30
C PHE A 256 1.16 2.55 -10.81
N GLY A 257 0.24 2.03 -9.99
CA GLY A 257 -1.19 2.03 -10.28
C GLY A 257 -1.84 3.38 -9.96
N ILE A 258 -2.06 4.21 -10.98
CA ILE A 258 -2.55 5.59 -10.85
C ILE A 258 -3.96 5.72 -11.43
N TYR A 259 -4.96 5.32 -10.65
CA TYR A 259 -6.35 5.60 -10.98
C TYR A 259 -6.71 7.07 -10.69
N ASP A 260 -6.59 7.93 -11.71
CA ASP A 260 -7.00 9.33 -11.67
C ASP A 260 -8.23 9.57 -12.56
N SER A 261 -9.41 9.60 -11.95
CA SER A 261 -10.68 9.85 -12.65
C SER A 261 -11.04 11.34 -12.74
N SER A 262 -10.12 12.25 -12.38
CA SER A 262 -10.34 13.68 -12.56
C SER A 262 -10.26 14.06 -14.05
N LYS A 263 -10.83 15.21 -14.42
CA LYS A 263 -10.75 15.69 -15.81
C LYS A 263 -9.32 16.08 -16.20
N SER A 264 -8.55 16.63 -15.26
CA SER A 264 -7.18 17.10 -15.55
C SER A 264 -6.16 15.97 -15.56
N GLN A 265 -6.44 14.87 -14.86
CA GLN A 265 -5.54 13.71 -14.71
C GLN A 265 -4.12 14.10 -14.26
N ASP A 266 -4.00 15.16 -13.45
CA ASP A 266 -2.70 15.73 -13.06
C ASP A 266 -1.85 14.75 -12.27
N THR A 267 -2.48 13.84 -11.51
CA THR A 267 -1.75 12.80 -10.78
C THR A 267 -1.14 11.81 -11.76
N LEU A 268 -1.92 11.31 -12.71
CA LEU A 268 -1.44 10.39 -13.74
C LEU A 268 -0.32 11.02 -14.58
N LYS A 269 -0.50 12.26 -15.02
CA LYS A 269 0.50 13.00 -15.80
C LYS A 269 1.81 13.19 -15.03
N ALA A 270 1.77 13.49 -13.73
CA ALA A 270 2.96 13.65 -12.92
C ALA A 270 3.78 12.34 -12.82
N PHE A 271 3.09 11.20 -12.64
CA PHE A 271 3.77 9.90 -12.60
C PHE A 271 4.32 9.50 -13.97
N ARG A 272 3.55 9.67 -15.06
CA ARG A 272 4.05 9.42 -16.42
C ARG A 272 5.28 10.27 -16.71
N SER A 273 5.22 11.58 -16.47
CA SER A 273 6.35 12.49 -16.70
C SER A 273 7.61 12.15 -15.91
N ARG A 274 7.52 11.36 -14.83
CA ARG A 274 8.67 10.95 -14.02
C ARG A 274 9.28 9.61 -14.45
N PHE A 275 8.50 8.74 -15.10
CA PHE A 275 8.86 7.33 -15.32
C PHE A 275 8.72 6.85 -16.76
N GLU A 276 8.11 7.64 -17.64
CA GLU A 276 7.94 7.40 -19.09
C GLU A 276 8.57 8.55 -19.89
#